data_AF-A0A4U0MLB2-F1
#
_entry.id   AF-A0A4U0MLB2-F1
#
_cell.length_a   1.000
_cell.length_b   1.000
_cell.length_c   1.000
_cell.angle_alpha   90.00
_cell.angle_beta   90.00
_cell.angle_gamma   90.00
#
_symmetry.space_group_name_H-M   'P 1'
#
loop_
_entity.id
_entity.type
_entity.pdbx_description
1 polymer ?
#
loop_
_entity_poly.entity_id
_entity_poly.type
_entity_poly.pdbx_seq_one_letter_code
_entity_poly.pdbx_strand_id
1 'polypeptide(L)'
;MLRSVTSEQADDAREVPEPDASRIALTWSGEPGRMEELTYGMLLDQADRAAAALTRLGVRAGDKVAVHLPLVPESVIATLACGRLDAIRTTLPVSLTVPELVARTRESEARVLITADAAFWDGAIRPVKARLDHALARGTSSGGSRDRTVLVVNRCARPVSWTPGRDRWWHEALADR
;
A
#
# COMPACT_ATOMS: atom_id res chain seq x y z
N MET A 1 -8.28 13.11 33.18
CA MET A 1 -7.82 14.39 32.59
C MET A 1 -7.72 14.21 31.08
N LEU A 2 -8.88 14.27 30.41
CA LEU A 2 -9.16 15.02 29.19
C LEU A 2 -10.68 14.92 29.04
N ARG A 3 -11.33 16.06 29.31
CA ARG A 3 -12.76 16.22 29.50
C ARG A 3 -13.48 16.21 28.15
N SER A 4 -14.66 15.60 28.16
CA SER A 4 -15.79 15.80 27.27
C SER A 4 -15.70 17.04 26.38
N VAL A 5 -15.52 16.82 25.08
CA VAL A 5 -15.96 17.78 24.07
C VAL A 5 -17.45 17.52 23.88
N THR A 6 -18.29 18.38 24.43
CA THR A 6 -19.72 18.47 24.11
C THR A 6 -19.84 18.78 22.63
N SER A 7 -20.15 17.77 21.83
CA SER A 7 -20.55 17.93 20.44
C SER A 7 -22.06 18.10 20.40
N GLU A 8 -22.51 19.36 20.38
CA GLU A 8 -23.88 19.72 19.99
C GLU A 8 -24.15 19.47 18.48
N GLN A 9 -23.25 18.76 17.78
CA GLN A 9 -23.38 18.36 16.37
C GLN A 9 -23.32 16.83 16.16
N ALA A 10 -23.31 16.00 17.21
CA ALA A 10 -23.21 14.54 17.08
C ALA A 10 -24.56 13.85 16.82
N ASP A 11 -25.69 14.55 16.93
CA ASP A 11 -27.05 13.98 16.81
C ASP A 11 -27.60 13.90 15.38
N ASP A 12 -26.81 14.24 14.35
CA ASP A 12 -27.18 14.01 12.94
C ASP A 12 -26.21 13.01 12.30
N ALA A 13 -25.94 11.90 13.00
CA ALA A 13 -25.44 10.69 12.37
C ALA A 13 -26.54 10.16 11.44
N ARG A 14 -26.70 10.80 10.28
CA ARG A 14 -27.46 10.24 9.17
C ARG A 14 -26.94 8.84 8.97
N GLU A 15 -27.82 7.85 9.16
CA GLU A 15 -27.57 6.47 8.79
C GLU A 15 -27.21 6.50 7.30
N VAL A 16 -25.90 6.42 7.00
CA VAL A 16 -25.42 6.42 5.63
C VAL A 16 -25.73 5.03 5.12
N PRO A 17 -26.67 4.86 4.18
CA PRO A 17 -26.98 3.54 3.66
C PRO A 17 -25.71 2.96 3.06
N GLU A 18 -25.44 1.69 3.37
CA GLU A 18 -24.31 0.96 2.79
C GLU A 18 -24.38 1.07 1.26
N PRO A 19 -23.29 1.48 0.59
CA PRO A 19 -23.29 1.63 -0.85
C PRO A 19 -23.53 0.28 -1.52
N ASP A 20 -24.35 0.29 -2.58
CA ASP A 20 -24.60 -0.91 -3.40
C ASP A 20 -23.27 -1.53 -3.85
N ALA A 21 -23.06 -2.81 -3.50
CA ALA A 21 -21.83 -3.53 -3.82
C ALA A 21 -21.52 -3.59 -5.33
N SER A 22 -22.53 -3.46 -6.18
CA SER A 22 -22.40 -3.44 -7.64
C SER A 22 -22.04 -2.07 -8.21
N ARG A 23 -22.19 -0.99 -7.44
CA ARG A 23 -21.87 0.37 -7.88
C ARG A 23 -20.36 0.56 -7.99
N ILE A 24 -19.93 1.22 -9.07
CA ILE A 24 -18.53 1.60 -9.27
C ILE A 24 -18.07 2.56 -8.17
N ALA A 25 -17.00 2.18 -7.48
CA ALA A 25 -16.39 2.94 -6.39
C ALA A 25 -15.09 3.63 -6.83
N LEU A 26 -14.34 3.00 -7.72
CA LEU A 26 -13.07 3.50 -8.21
C LEU A 26 -12.92 3.22 -9.70
N THR A 27 -12.69 4.26 -10.48
CA THR A 27 -12.22 4.16 -11.86
C THR A 27 -10.77 4.62 -11.89
N TRP A 28 -9.89 3.81 -12.46
CA TRP A 28 -8.48 4.10 -12.64
C TRP A 28 -8.09 4.04 -14.11
N SER A 29 -7.26 4.99 -14.54
CA SER A 29 -6.63 5.00 -15.85
C SER A 29 -5.11 5.02 -15.69
N GLY A 30 -4.43 4.13 -16.41
CA GLY A 30 -2.98 3.97 -16.35
C GLY A 30 -2.29 4.34 -17.65
N GLU A 31 -1.58 3.37 -18.22
CA GLU A 31 -1.05 3.46 -19.59
C GLU A 31 -2.17 3.78 -20.60
N PRO A 32 -1.86 4.41 -21.75
CA PRO A 32 -2.85 4.71 -22.78
C PRO A 32 -3.67 3.46 -23.15
N GLY A 33 -5.00 3.55 -23.02
CA GLY A 33 -5.92 2.44 -23.30
C GLY A 33 -6.13 1.45 -22.14
N ARG A 34 -5.42 1.61 -21.02
CA ARG A 34 -5.62 0.79 -19.82
C ARG A 34 -6.51 1.50 -18.82
N MET A 35 -7.68 0.92 -18.62
CA MET A 35 -8.67 1.36 -17.64
C MET A 35 -9.06 0.17 -16.75
N GLU A 36 -9.31 0.45 -15.48
CA GLU A 36 -9.79 -0.51 -14.50
C GLU A 36 -10.93 0.13 -13.71
N GLU A 37 -12.01 -0.61 -13.49
CA GLU A 37 -13.11 -0.18 -12.65
C GLU A 37 -13.32 -1.21 -11.54
N LEU A 38 -13.42 -0.72 -10.30
CA LEU A 38 -13.73 -1.53 -9.14
C LEU A 38 -15.05 -1.07 -8.55
N THR A 39 -15.96 -2.03 -8.36
CA THR A 39 -17.17 -1.80 -7.57
C THR A 39 -16.84 -1.72 -6.08
N TYR A 40 -17.79 -1.25 -5.27
CA TYR A 40 -17.66 -1.28 -3.82
C TYR A 40 -17.39 -2.70 -3.30
N GLY A 41 -18.13 -3.70 -3.79
CA GLY A 41 -17.93 -5.10 -3.41
C GLY A 41 -16.53 -5.62 -3.76
N MET A 42 -16.03 -5.31 -4.95
CA MET A 42 -14.68 -5.71 -5.38
C MET A 42 -13.59 -5.02 -4.54
N LEU A 43 -13.77 -3.74 -4.23
CA LEU A 43 -12.82 -2.97 -3.44
C LEU A 43 -12.74 -3.48 -2.00
N LEU A 44 -13.90 -3.82 -1.39
CA LEU A 44 -13.97 -4.37 -0.05
C LEU A 44 -13.37 -5.79 0.01
N ASP A 45 -13.70 -6.68 -0.93
CA ASP A 45 -13.11 -8.03 -1.02
C ASP A 45 -11.58 -7.97 -1.10
N GLN A 46 -11.05 -7.11 -2.00
CA GLN A 46 -9.60 -6.96 -2.13
C GLN A 46 -8.97 -6.38 -0.86
N ALA A 47 -9.65 -5.46 -0.17
CA ALA A 47 -9.16 -4.91 1.09
C ALA A 47 -9.17 -5.94 2.23
N ASP A 48 -10.18 -6.80 2.31
CA ASP A 48 -10.25 -7.90 3.28
C ASP A 48 -9.12 -8.90 3.04
N ARG A 49 -8.90 -9.28 1.78
CA ARG A 49 -7.80 -10.18 1.39
C ARG A 49 -6.43 -9.57 1.67
N ALA A 50 -6.26 -8.28 1.39
CA ALA A 50 -5.03 -7.57 1.72
C ALA A 50 -4.80 -7.49 3.24
N ALA A 51 -5.85 -7.26 4.04
CA ALA A 51 -5.75 -7.27 5.50
C ALA A 51 -5.36 -8.66 6.04
N ALA A 52 -5.95 -9.74 5.51
CA ALA A 52 -5.57 -11.11 5.85
C ALA A 52 -4.10 -11.40 5.47
N ALA A 53 -3.67 -10.99 4.28
CA ALA A 53 -2.28 -11.14 3.84
C ALA A 53 -1.30 -10.41 4.77
N LEU A 54 -1.57 -9.14 5.11
CA LEU A 54 -0.75 -8.38 6.06
C LEU A 54 -0.71 -9.04 7.44
N THR A 55 -1.83 -9.60 7.90
CA THR A 55 -1.91 -10.35 9.16
C THR A 55 -1.00 -11.58 9.16
N ARG A 56 -0.98 -12.35 8.05
CA ARG A 56 -0.07 -13.51 7.90
C ARG A 56 1.41 -13.09 7.85
N LEU A 57 1.70 -11.90 7.35
CA LEU A 57 3.03 -11.30 7.40
C LEU A 57 3.39 -10.71 8.78
N GLY A 58 2.48 -10.84 9.75
CA GLY A 58 2.68 -10.48 11.15
C GLY A 58 2.40 -9.03 11.48
N VAL A 59 1.69 -8.29 10.62
CA VAL A 59 1.19 -6.94 10.93
C VAL A 59 0.08 -7.02 11.97
N ARG A 60 0.16 -6.18 12.99
CA ARG A 60 -0.81 -6.03 14.08
C ARG A 60 -1.28 -4.58 14.22
N ALA A 61 -2.30 -4.35 15.06
CA ALA A 61 -2.73 -3.01 15.42
C ALA A 61 -1.56 -2.18 15.95
N GLY A 62 -1.44 -0.94 15.47
CA GLY A 62 -0.33 -0.03 15.77
C GLY A 62 0.95 -0.25 14.96
N ASP A 63 1.11 -1.38 14.25
CA ASP A 63 2.26 -1.59 13.39
C ASP A 63 2.22 -0.68 12.16
N LYS A 64 3.40 -0.31 11.67
CA LYS A 64 3.53 0.52 10.46
C LYS A 64 3.64 -0.34 9.21
N VAL A 65 2.84 0.00 8.21
CA VAL A 65 2.93 -0.52 6.84
C VAL A 65 3.33 0.64 5.93
N ALA A 66 4.49 0.54 5.30
CA ALA A 66 4.98 1.57 4.41
C ALA A 66 4.50 1.33 2.98
N VAL A 67 3.88 2.34 2.38
CA VAL A 67 3.29 2.25 1.03
C VAL A 67 4.05 3.16 0.08
N HIS A 68 4.87 2.55 -0.77
CA HIS A 68 5.61 3.16 -1.88
C HIS A 68 4.96 2.82 -3.22
N LEU A 69 3.69 3.20 -3.37
CA LEU A 69 2.89 2.98 -4.57
C LEU A 69 2.59 4.29 -5.30
N PRO A 70 2.48 4.26 -6.64
CA PRO A 70 1.88 5.33 -7.42
C PRO A 70 0.36 5.45 -7.13
N LEU A 71 -0.32 6.33 -7.87
CA LEU A 71 -1.78 6.42 -7.87
C LEU A 71 -2.39 5.24 -8.64
N VAL A 72 -2.37 4.05 -8.04
CA VAL A 72 -2.98 2.81 -8.54
C VAL A 72 -4.01 2.28 -7.55
N PRO A 73 -4.98 1.46 -7.98
CA PRO A 73 -6.02 0.89 -7.13
C PRO A 73 -5.49 0.20 -5.86
N GLU A 74 -4.35 -0.49 -5.92
CA GLU A 74 -3.76 -1.15 -4.73
C GLU A 74 -3.37 -0.14 -3.66
N SER A 75 -3.10 1.11 -4.00
CA SER A 75 -2.83 2.15 -3.00
C SER A 75 -4.08 2.42 -2.16
N VAL A 76 -5.27 2.39 -2.76
CA VAL A 76 -6.55 2.53 -2.03
C VAL A 76 -6.82 1.26 -1.23
N ILE A 77 -6.66 0.08 -1.84
CA ILE A 77 -6.84 -1.22 -1.19
C ILE A 77 -5.92 -1.34 0.04
N ALA A 78 -4.65 -0.96 -0.07
CA ALA A 78 -3.70 -0.96 1.04
C ALA A 78 -4.11 0.00 2.17
N THR A 79 -4.67 1.18 1.86
CA THR A 79 -5.21 2.09 2.88
C THR A 79 -6.36 1.44 3.64
N LEU A 80 -7.31 0.84 2.91
CA LEU A 80 -8.48 0.19 3.50
C LEU A 80 -8.09 -1.04 4.33
N ALA A 81 -7.10 -1.80 3.88
CA ALA A 81 -6.55 -2.94 4.61
C ALA A 81 -5.85 -2.50 5.91
N CYS A 82 -5.04 -1.44 5.87
CA CYS A 82 -4.42 -0.90 7.08
C CYS A 82 -5.47 -0.41 8.08
N GLY A 83 -6.51 0.31 7.61
CA GLY A 83 -7.60 0.77 8.48
C GLY A 83 -8.32 -0.37 9.19
N ARG A 84 -8.57 -1.49 8.50
CA ARG A 84 -9.20 -2.69 9.10
C ARG A 84 -8.36 -3.36 10.19
N LEU A 85 -7.04 -3.24 10.10
CA LEU A 85 -6.11 -3.86 11.05
C LEU A 85 -5.73 -2.93 12.19
N ASP A 86 -6.26 -1.70 12.23
CA ASP A 86 -5.75 -0.60 13.05
C ASP A 86 -4.23 -0.39 12.87
N ALA A 87 -3.72 -0.68 11.67
CA ALA A 87 -2.33 -0.50 11.30
C ALA A 87 -2.08 0.92 10.76
N ILE A 88 -0.88 1.44 11.00
CA ILE A 88 -0.49 2.79 10.61
C ILE A 88 0.07 2.77 9.19
N ARG A 89 -0.69 3.31 8.23
CA ARG A 89 -0.18 3.55 6.88
C ARG A 89 0.88 4.67 6.91
N THR A 90 2.10 4.35 6.51
CA THR A 90 3.16 5.33 6.25
C THR A 90 3.35 5.49 4.74
N THR A 91 2.99 6.64 4.18
CA THR A 91 3.11 6.85 2.73
C THR A 91 4.53 7.29 2.37
N LEU A 92 5.14 6.61 1.39
CA LEU A 92 6.43 6.94 0.80
C LEU A 92 6.21 7.39 -0.65
N PRO A 93 6.15 8.70 -0.96
CA PRO A 93 5.87 9.16 -2.32
C PRO A 93 6.84 8.57 -3.36
N VAL A 94 6.31 8.19 -4.52
CA VAL A 94 7.13 7.66 -5.63
C VAL A 94 8.04 8.70 -6.28
N SER A 95 7.86 9.97 -5.96
CA SER A 95 8.72 11.09 -6.39
C SER A 95 9.99 11.25 -5.55
N LEU A 96 10.09 10.59 -4.39
CA LEU A 96 11.26 10.70 -3.52
C LEU A 96 12.53 10.23 -4.23
N THR A 97 13.61 10.97 -4.02
CA THR A 97 14.96 10.58 -4.42
C THR A 97 15.46 9.40 -3.57
N VAL A 98 16.52 8.73 -4.02
CA VAL A 98 17.09 7.59 -3.27
C VAL A 98 17.53 7.98 -1.86
N PRO A 99 18.25 9.10 -1.61
CA PRO A 99 18.61 9.51 -0.25
C PRO A 99 17.39 9.76 0.65
N GLU A 100 16.34 10.38 0.11
CA GLU A 100 15.09 10.60 0.87
C GLU A 100 14.38 9.28 1.17
N LEU A 101 14.32 8.34 0.22
CA LEU A 101 13.77 7.01 0.45
C LEU A 101 14.54 6.24 1.52
N VAL A 102 15.87 6.35 1.56
CA VAL A 102 16.70 5.74 2.62
C VAL A 102 16.28 6.28 3.99
N ALA A 103 16.22 7.60 4.14
CA ALA A 103 15.83 8.25 5.39
C ALA A 103 14.42 7.83 5.82
N ARG A 104 13.43 7.94 4.92
CA ARG A 104 12.04 7.63 5.23
C ARG A 104 11.79 6.15 5.49
N THR A 105 12.46 5.25 4.78
CA THR A 105 12.32 3.81 5.03
C THR A 105 12.89 3.44 6.39
N ARG A 106 13.99 4.08 6.80
CA ARG A 106 14.56 3.91 8.14
C ARG A 106 13.61 4.43 9.23
N GLU A 107 13.11 5.66 9.10
CA GLU A 107 12.17 6.28 10.04
C GLU A 107 10.84 5.54 10.14
N SER A 108 10.39 4.93 9.03
CA SER A 108 9.12 4.22 9.00
C SER A 108 9.15 3.00 9.92
N GLU A 109 10.30 2.37 10.15
CA GLU A 109 10.41 1.10 10.90
C GLU A 109 9.39 0.04 10.44
N ALA A 110 8.85 0.18 9.22
CA ALA A 110 7.76 -0.64 8.76
C ALA A 110 8.23 -2.08 8.54
N ARG A 111 7.43 -3.02 9.02
CA ARG A 111 7.65 -4.47 8.82
C ARG A 111 7.34 -4.89 7.39
N VAL A 112 6.30 -4.29 6.80
CA VAL A 112 5.88 -4.55 5.43
C VAL A 112 5.99 -3.27 4.61
N LEU A 113 6.61 -3.38 3.44
CA LEU A 113 6.61 -2.36 2.42
C LEU A 113 5.79 -2.84 1.23
N ILE A 114 4.92 -1.98 0.71
CA ILE A 114 4.13 -2.26 -0.49
C ILE A 114 4.64 -1.34 -1.60
N THR A 115 4.96 -1.90 -2.77
CA THR A 115 5.46 -1.13 -3.92
C THR A 115 4.98 -1.73 -5.24
N ALA A 116 5.31 -1.11 -6.37
CA ALA A 116 4.99 -1.59 -7.71
C ALA A 116 6.28 -1.96 -8.46
N ASP A 117 6.17 -2.86 -9.42
CA ASP A 117 7.26 -3.17 -10.36
C ASP A 117 7.74 -1.90 -11.09
N ALA A 118 6.78 -1.20 -11.69
CA ALA A 118 6.91 0.09 -12.34
C ALA A 118 5.54 0.78 -12.39
N ALA A 119 5.52 2.04 -12.80
CA ALA A 119 4.28 2.72 -13.10
C ALA A 119 4.43 3.68 -14.26
N PHE A 120 3.32 3.92 -14.96
CA PHE A 120 3.24 4.89 -16.03
C PHE A 120 2.76 6.24 -15.48
N TRP A 121 3.54 7.28 -15.68
CA TRP A 121 3.11 8.67 -15.46
C TRP A 121 3.95 9.62 -16.32
N ASP A 122 3.36 10.75 -16.69
CA ASP A 122 4.05 11.78 -17.50
C ASP A 122 4.59 11.20 -18.83
N GLY A 123 3.78 10.38 -19.50
CA GLY A 123 4.12 9.79 -20.79
C GLY A 123 5.17 8.67 -20.77
N ALA A 124 5.69 8.29 -19.60
CA ALA A 124 6.79 7.33 -19.49
C ALA A 124 6.56 6.28 -18.40
N ILE A 125 7.07 5.07 -18.63
CA ILE A 125 7.16 4.02 -17.62
C ILE A 125 8.38 4.30 -16.73
N ARG A 126 8.17 4.28 -15.41
CA ARG A 126 9.23 4.53 -14.42
C ARG A 126 9.38 3.34 -13.47
N PRO A 127 10.62 2.85 -13.26
CA PRO A 127 10.85 1.68 -12.41
C PRO A 127 10.77 2.06 -10.93
N VAL A 128 9.70 1.64 -10.26
CA VAL A 128 9.45 1.99 -8.85
C VAL A 128 10.21 1.05 -7.92
N LYS A 129 10.10 -0.27 -8.14
CA LYS A 129 10.82 -1.29 -7.34
C LYS A 129 12.33 -1.10 -7.36
N ALA A 130 12.91 -0.82 -8.52
CA ALA A 130 14.36 -0.63 -8.63
C ALA A 130 14.88 0.53 -7.76
N ARG A 131 14.09 1.62 -7.63
CA ARG A 131 14.45 2.75 -6.77
C ARG A 131 14.35 2.38 -5.29
N LEU A 132 13.30 1.65 -4.91
CA LEU A 132 13.16 1.13 -3.55
C LEU A 132 14.30 0.17 -3.18
N ASP A 133 14.68 -0.74 -4.08
CA ASP A 133 15.79 -1.67 -3.87
C ASP A 133 17.11 -0.94 -3.62
N HIS A 134 17.39 0.10 -4.42
CA HIS A 134 18.58 0.92 -4.22
C HIS A 134 18.57 1.59 -2.84
N ALA A 135 17.42 2.12 -2.40
CA ALA A 135 17.29 2.68 -1.07
C ALA A 135 17.46 1.64 0.05
N LEU A 136 16.84 0.46 -0.08
CA LEU A 136 16.97 -0.63 0.89
C LEU A 136 18.42 -1.12 1.02
N ALA A 137 19.11 -1.31 -0.11
CA ALA A 137 20.51 -1.72 -0.12
C ALA A 137 21.39 -0.72 0.64
N ARG A 138 21.23 0.58 0.39
CA ARG A 138 21.98 1.63 1.11
C ARG A 138 21.64 1.70 2.59
N GLY A 139 20.38 1.51 2.96
CA GLY A 139 19.94 1.54 4.36
C GLY A 139 20.50 0.38 5.20
N THR A 140 20.65 -0.81 4.61
CA THR A 140 21.22 -1.97 5.31
C THR A 140 22.71 -1.83 5.61
N SER A 141 23.46 -1.11 4.78
CA SER A 141 24.88 -0.78 5.02
C SER A 141 25.08 0.17 6.21
N SER A 142 24.02 0.85 6.67
CA SER A 142 24.05 1.79 7.79
C SER A 142 23.41 1.23 9.07
N GLY A 143 23.27 -0.10 9.19
CA GLY A 143 22.77 -0.77 10.40
C GLY A 143 21.24 -0.84 10.54
N GLY A 144 20.48 -0.58 9.47
CA GLY A 144 19.01 -0.72 9.49
C GLY A 144 18.54 -2.19 9.57
N SER A 145 17.36 -2.41 10.16
CA SER A 145 16.70 -3.72 10.22
C SER A 145 16.60 -4.40 8.85
N ARG A 146 16.96 -5.69 8.76
CA ARG A 146 16.96 -6.47 7.52
C ARG A 146 15.66 -7.26 7.31
N ASP A 147 14.87 -7.43 8.36
CA ASP A 147 13.67 -8.27 8.34
C ASP A 147 12.44 -7.46 7.94
N ARG A 148 12.33 -7.22 6.63
CA ARG A 148 11.18 -6.53 6.03
C ARG A 148 10.63 -7.39 4.91
N THR A 149 9.31 -7.51 4.81
CA THR A 149 8.69 -8.07 3.60
C THR A 149 8.37 -6.96 2.62
N VAL A 150 8.67 -7.15 1.33
CA VAL A 150 8.28 -6.24 0.25
C VAL A 150 7.21 -6.91 -0.61
N LEU A 151 5.99 -6.40 -0.56
CA LEU A 151 4.91 -6.77 -1.46
C LEU A 151 5.02 -5.96 -2.75
N VAL A 152 5.18 -6.64 -3.89
CA VAL A 152 5.34 -6.02 -5.20
C VAL A 152 4.06 -6.19 -6.00
N VAL A 153 3.46 -5.09 -6.43
CA VAL A 153 2.32 -5.05 -7.35
C VAL A 153 2.85 -5.10 -8.78
N ASN A 154 2.32 -6.00 -9.59
CA ASN A 154 2.63 -6.08 -11.01
C ASN A 154 1.71 -5.12 -11.80
N ARG A 155 2.20 -3.92 -12.09
CA ARG A 155 1.48 -2.91 -12.86
C ARG A 155 1.99 -2.74 -14.27
N CYS A 156 3.26 -2.92 -14.60
CA CYS A 156 3.73 -2.75 -16.00
C CYS A 156 4.30 -4.05 -16.63
N ALA A 157 4.22 -5.18 -15.94
CA ALA A 157 4.77 -6.47 -16.36
C ALA A 157 6.26 -6.39 -16.79
N ARG A 158 7.05 -5.62 -16.04
CA ARG A 158 8.47 -5.43 -16.33
C ARG A 158 9.32 -6.42 -15.55
N PRO A 159 10.48 -6.86 -16.10
CA PRO A 159 11.48 -7.55 -15.30
C PRO A 159 11.91 -6.67 -14.12
N VAL A 160 11.85 -7.21 -12.91
CA VAL A 160 12.32 -6.55 -11.69
C VAL A 160 13.32 -7.43 -10.98
N SER A 161 14.31 -6.81 -10.36
CA SER A 161 15.22 -7.49 -9.44
C SER A 161 14.43 -8.04 -8.26
N TRP A 162 14.75 -9.27 -7.88
CA TRP A 162 14.06 -10.00 -6.83
C TRP A 162 15.02 -10.44 -5.74
N THR A 163 14.64 -10.22 -4.49
CA THR A 163 15.39 -10.68 -3.30
C THR A 163 14.63 -11.85 -2.64
N PRO A 164 15.14 -13.08 -2.74
CA PRO A 164 14.52 -14.25 -2.13
C PRO A 164 14.31 -14.07 -0.62
N GLY A 165 13.17 -14.55 -0.10
CA GLY A 165 12.80 -14.43 1.31
C GLY A 165 12.26 -13.05 1.72
N ARG A 166 12.59 -11.98 0.98
CA ARG A 166 12.14 -10.60 1.23
C ARG A 166 10.96 -10.19 0.35
N ASP A 167 11.10 -10.41 -0.96
CA ASP A 167 10.14 -9.95 -1.96
C ASP A 167 9.05 -11.01 -2.19
N ARG A 168 7.80 -10.56 -2.31
CA ARG A 168 6.62 -11.39 -2.61
C ARG A 168 5.69 -10.66 -3.57
N TRP A 169 5.01 -11.37 -4.47
CA TRP A 169 4.02 -10.75 -5.32
C TRP A 169 2.74 -10.44 -4.53
N TRP A 170 2.18 -9.26 -4.77
CA TRP A 170 0.92 -8.82 -4.15
C TRP A 170 -0.23 -9.78 -4.45
N HIS A 171 -0.42 -10.13 -5.72
CA HIS A 171 -1.53 -10.97 -6.16
C HIS A 171 -1.46 -12.40 -5.59
N GLU A 172 -0.25 -12.96 -5.46
CA GLU A 172 -0.02 -14.26 -4.80
C GLU A 172 -0.34 -14.16 -3.30
N ALA A 173 0.17 -13.12 -2.62
CA ALA A 173 -0.08 -12.92 -1.20
C ALA A 173 -1.58 -12.75 -0.86
N LEU A 174 -2.36 -12.17 -1.76
CA LEU A 174 -3.83 -12.04 -1.65
C LEU A 174 -4.58 -13.33 -2.02
N ALA A 175 -3.97 -14.25 -2.75
CA ALA A 175 -4.57 -15.53 -3.14
C ALA A 175 -4.39 -16.60 -2.06
N ASP A 176 -3.33 -16.50 -1.25
CA ASP A 176 -3.13 -17.35 -0.08
C ASP A 176 -4.34 -17.21 0.86
N ARG A 177 -4.99 -18.33 1.19
CA ARG A 177 -6.10 -18.39 2.16
C ARG A 177 -5.57 -18.88 3.50
#